data_AF-Q30PF3-F1
#
_entry.id   AF-Q30PF3-F1
#
_cell.length_a   1.000
_cell.length_b   1.000
_cell.length_c   1.000
_cell.angle_alpha   90.00
_cell.angle_beta   90.00
_cell.angle_gamma   90.00
#
_symmetry.space_group_name_H-M   'P 1'
#
loop_
_entity.id
_entity.type
_entity.pdbx_description
1 polymer ?
#
loop_
_entity_poly.entity_id
_entity_poly.type
_entity_poly.pdbx_seq_one_letter_code
_entity_poly.pdbx_strand_id
1 'polypeptide(L)'
;MELPYDIFNKQSIIEFAKKLKSSTLKKSCNKTILSHEYSGKGSFGQILEKFYFLYAPNSNAEADFPEVNLELKSSPLKQLKNNQFRAKERLSLNIINYQDIVHQNFETSSFWKKNENLLLVFYLYENDTNVLDYVIKLVDEWTFPSIDLEIIKQDWKRIKQKVLDGKAHELSEGDTFYLGAAPKGGKGGNPREQPNSTLTAKQRAYSLKQGYVNHIIASISGNSSVYGKLIQSTEITKDKTLEEIVVSKFESYYDKTIEDILAMLNINLNLKAKNFYANLTKAILGIELNKEIEEFEKAEIIVKTIRLKDNNLPKEDISFPNFKYENIVNETWDESEISNILGHKFLFVFFQFENKKLIFKKAQFWNMPYKDILEVEKVWARTKEIVQSGDIVKDIKTNKSGNKIRYTNFPNKKFNAVSHVRPHAINADDTISLPVRDKLTHLKEYTKHCFWLNASYVKNEIYLKSL
;
A
#
# COMPACT_ATOMS: atom_id res chain seq x y z
N MET A 1 23.22 -33.08 -15.13
CA MET A 1 24.11 -31.91 -15.02
C MET A 1 24.36 -31.71 -13.54
N GLU A 2 25.62 -31.61 -13.12
CA GLU A 2 25.95 -31.37 -11.71
C GLU A 2 25.60 -29.91 -11.36
N LEU A 3 24.88 -29.71 -10.26
CA LEU A 3 24.48 -28.38 -9.81
C LEU A 3 25.66 -27.68 -9.10
N PRO A 4 25.80 -26.35 -9.21
CA PRO A 4 26.89 -25.60 -8.58
C PRO A 4 26.70 -25.38 -7.07
N TYR A 5 25.73 -26.06 -6.47
CA TYR A 5 25.37 -26.05 -5.06
C TYR A 5 24.73 -27.41 -4.68
N ASP A 6 24.76 -27.74 -3.39
CA ASP A 6 24.13 -28.93 -2.84
C ASP A 6 22.65 -28.66 -2.50
N ILE A 7 21.74 -29.36 -3.18
CA ILE A 7 20.29 -29.21 -3.00
C ILE A 7 19.81 -29.61 -1.60
N PHE A 8 20.55 -30.48 -0.90
CA PHE A 8 20.21 -30.92 0.45
C PHE A 8 20.81 -30.03 1.54
N ASN A 9 21.57 -28.99 1.16
CA ASN A 9 22.23 -28.08 2.08
C ASN A 9 21.79 -26.63 1.85
N LYS A 10 20.91 -26.14 2.73
CA LYS A 10 20.38 -24.77 2.69
C LYS A 10 21.49 -23.71 2.63
N GLN A 11 22.56 -23.90 3.40
CA GLN A 11 23.69 -22.97 3.44
C GLN A 11 24.46 -22.95 2.13
N SER A 12 24.62 -24.10 1.46
CA SER A 12 25.27 -24.20 0.14
C SER A 12 24.51 -23.36 -0.91
N ILE A 13 23.18 -23.45 -0.92
CA ILE A 13 22.31 -22.65 -1.81
C ILE A 13 22.44 -21.15 -1.51
N ILE A 14 22.40 -20.76 -0.23
CA ILE A 14 22.52 -19.36 0.19
C ILE A 14 23.90 -18.78 -0.19
N GLU A 15 24.98 -19.51 0.04
CA GLU A 15 26.34 -19.08 -0.33
C GLU A 15 26.49 -18.96 -1.84
N PHE A 16 25.92 -19.89 -2.60
CA PHE A 16 25.86 -19.79 -4.05
C PHE A 16 25.08 -18.55 -4.50
N ALA A 17 23.95 -18.25 -3.88
CA ALA A 17 23.16 -17.05 -4.16
C ALA A 17 23.92 -15.76 -3.80
N LYS A 18 24.63 -15.72 -2.67
CA LYS A 18 25.38 -14.53 -2.21
C LYS A 18 26.49 -14.10 -3.19
N LYS A 19 26.98 -14.99 -4.06
CA LYS A 19 27.89 -14.65 -5.17
C LYS A 19 27.29 -13.67 -6.19
N LEU A 20 25.97 -13.54 -6.25
CA LEU A 20 25.30 -12.55 -7.11
C LEU A 20 25.45 -11.12 -6.62
N LYS A 21 25.75 -10.90 -5.33
CA LYS A 21 25.81 -9.56 -4.75
C LYS A 21 26.86 -8.71 -5.48
N SER A 22 26.50 -7.48 -5.84
CA SER A 22 27.30 -6.55 -6.62
C SER A 22 27.61 -6.99 -8.06
N SER A 23 26.95 -8.04 -8.56
CA SER A 23 27.05 -8.52 -9.95
C SER A 23 25.77 -8.24 -10.74
N THR A 24 25.72 -8.73 -11.97
CA THR A 24 24.55 -8.74 -12.85
C THR A 24 24.33 -10.17 -13.38
N LEU A 25 23.10 -10.51 -13.80
CA LEU A 25 22.84 -11.84 -14.37
C LEU A 25 23.70 -12.11 -15.63
N LYS A 26 23.96 -11.08 -16.43
CA LYS A 26 24.84 -11.16 -17.61
C LYS A 26 26.27 -11.61 -17.27
N LYS A 27 26.80 -11.21 -16.12
CA LYS A 27 28.15 -11.58 -15.67
C LYS A 27 28.16 -12.93 -14.95
N SER A 28 27.08 -13.26 -14.25
CA SER A 28 27.02 -14.42 -13.37
C SER A 28 26.55 -15.70 -14.08
N CYS A 29 25.92 -15.61 -15.25
CA CYS A 29 25.37 -16.76 -15.99
C CYS A 29 26.16 -17.07 -17.28
N ASN A 30 25.98 -18.27 -17.81
CA ASN A 30 26.55 -18.68 -19.10
C ASN A 30 25.98 -17.81 -20.25
N LYS A 31 26.74 -17.66 -21.36
CA LYS A 31 26.35 -16.93 -22.58
C LYS A 31 25.00 -17.35 -23.16
N THR A 32 24.51 -18.56 -22.88
CA THR A 32 23.14 -18.99 -23.26
C THR A 32 22.03 -18.11 -22.69
N ILE A 33 22.30 -17.34 -21.62
CA ILE A 33 21.36 -16.35 -21.08
C ILE A 33 21.01 -15.26 -22.11
N LEU A 34 21.92 -14.94 -23.04
CA LEU A 34 21.72 -13.89 -24.03
C LEU A 34 20.61 -14.21 -25.03
N SER A 35 20.23 -15.50 -25.16
CA SER A 35 19.13 -15.97 -26.01
C SER A 35 17.87 -16.27 -25.21
N HIS A 36 17.66 -15.66 -24.04
CA HIS A 36 16.42 -15.85 -23.29
C HIS A 36 15.22 -15.23 -24.01
N GLU A 37 14.03 -15.82 -23.80
CA GLU A 37 12.77 -15.34 -24.39
C GLU A 37 11.86 -14.65 -23.36
N TYR A 38 12.28 -14.58 -22.09
CA TYR A 38 11.49 -13.96 -21.02
C TYR A 38 11.36 -12.45 -21.21
N SER A 39 10.14 -11.94 -21.05
CA SER A 39 9.81 -10.52 -21.19
C SER A 39 8.71 -10.13 -20.20
N GLY A 40 8.51 -8.82 -20.01
CA GLY A 40 7.45 -8.29 -19.15
C GLY A 40 7.75 -8.36 -17.65
N LYS A 41 6.70 -8.13 -16.83
CA LYS A 41 6.77 -8.14 -15.36
C LYS A 41 7.12 -9.54 -14.87
N GLY A 42 8.15 -9.66 -14.03
CA GLY A 42 8.62 -10.94 -13.48
C GLY A 42 9.72 -11.65 -14.27
N SER A 43 10.11 -11.12 -15.44
CA SER A 43 11.15 -11.72 -16.29
C SER A 43 12.49 -11.91 -15.58
N PHE A 44 12.92 -10.98 -14.72
CA PHE A 44 14.15 -11.12 -13.94
C PHE A 44 14.16 -12.41 -13.11
N GLY A 45 13.05 -12.73 -12.43
CA GLY A 45 12.93 -13.94 -11.62
C GLY A 45 13.04 -15.20 -12.46
N GLN A 46 12.32 -15.26 -13.58
CA GLN A 46 12.34 -16.41 -14.49
C GLN A 46 13.74 -16.65 -15.09
N ILE A 47 14.46 -15.58 -15.41
CA ILE A 47 15.84 -15.66 -15.89
C ILE A 47 16.77 -16.17 -14.79
N LEU A 48 16.63 -15.62 -13.56
CA LEU A 48 17.41 -16.03 -12.40
C LEU A 48 17.22 -17.54 -12.10
N GLU A 49 15.98 -18.01 -12.06
CA GLU A 49 15.60 -19.42 -11.86
C GLU A 49 16.27 -20.33 -12.90
N LYS A 50 16.05 -20.03 -14.20
CA LYS A 50 16.52 -20.88 -15.30
C LYS A 50 18.02 -20.87 -15.51
N PHE A 51 18.65 -19.70 -15.44
CA PHE A 51 20.03 -19.54 -15.91
C PHE A 51 21.07 -19.47 -14.79
N TYR A 52 20.66 -19.10 -13.56
CA TYR A 52 21.57 -19.09 -12.41
C TYR A 52 21.38 -20.32 -11.52
N PHE A 53 20.14 -20.63 -11.15
CA PHE A 53 19.81 -21.81 -10.33
C PHE A 53 19.50 -23.07 -11.16
N LEU A 54 19.50 -22.98 -12.49
CA LEU A 54 19.46 -24.13 -13.39
C LEU A 54 18.20 -25.03 -13.25
N TYR A 55 17.07 -24.48 -12.82
CA TYR A 55 15.78 -25.17 -12.83
C TYR A 55 14.73 -24.40 -13.65
N ALA A 56 13.76 -25.15 -14.20
CA ALA A 56 12.70 -24.53 -15.00
C ALA A 56 11.70 -23.79 -14.09
N PRO A 57 11.30 -22.55 -14.44
CA PRO A 57 10.20 -21.87 -13.78
C PRO A 57 8.95 -22.76 -13.76
N ASN A 58 8.36 -22.93 -12.59
CA ASN A 58 7.21 -23.81 -12.39
C ASN A 58 6.16 -23.13 -11.49
N SER A 59 4.97 -23.72 -11.41
CA SER A 59 3.87 -23.24 -10.57
C SER A 59 3.56 -24.20 -9.42
N ASN A 60 4.57 -24.94 -8.94
CA ASN A 60 4.39 -25.93 -7.90
C ASN A 60 3.95 -25.27 -6.59
N ALA A 61 3.18 -26.01 -5.80
CA ALA A 61 2.74 -25.57 -4.48
C ALA A 61 3.87 -25.62 -3.43
N GLU A 62 4.94 -26.38 -3.70
CA GLU A 62 6.14 -26.48 -2.87
C GLU A 62 7.09 -25.31 -3.10
N ALA A 63 8.07 -25.19 -2.20
CA ALA A 63 9.15 -24.23 -2.33
C ALA A 63 10.05 -24.55 -3.54
N ASP A 64 10.74 -23.53 -4.07
CA ASP A 64 11.69 -23.69 -5.18
C ASP A 64 12.81 -24.71 -4.90
N PHE A 65 13.27 -24.81 -3.64
CA PHE A 65 14.20 -25.83 -3.15
C PHE A 65 13.50 -26.70 -2.10
N PRO A 66 12.73 -27.72 -2.50
CA PRO A 66 11.86 -28.47 -1.60
C PRO A 66 12.63 -29.28 -0.55
N GLU A 67 13.84 -29.77 -0.87
CA GLU A 67 14.68 -30.57 0.03
C GLU A 67 15.09 -29.83 1.31
N VAL A 68 15.12 -28.49 1.25
CA VAL A 68 15.51 -27.61 2.36
C VAL A 68 14.44 -26.59 2.73
N ASN A 69 13.24 -26.72 2.15
CA ASN A 69 12.11 -25.81 2.32
C ASN A 69 12.49 -24.32 2.17
N LEU A 70 13.11 -23.96 1.04
CA LEU A 70 13.56 -22.59 0.75
C LEU A 70 12.95 -22.08 -0.57
N GLU A 71 12.27 -20.94 -0.53
CA GLU A 71 11.63 -20.35 -1.71
C GLU A 71 12.44 -19.18 -2.26
N LEU A 72 12.68 -19.16 -3.57
CA LEU A 72 13.39 -18.07 -4.22
C LEU A 72 12.42 -16.94 -4.58
N LYS A 73 12.81 -15.72 -4.22
CA LYS A 73 12.09 -14.52 -4.60
C LYS A 73 13.07 -13.44 -5.04
N SER A 74 12.77 -12.82 -6.16
CA SER A 74 13.47 -11.62 -6.62
C SER A 74 12.54 -10.41 -6.57
N SER A 75 13.08 -9.24 -6.26
CA SER A 75 12.30 -8.00 -6.17
C SER A 75 13.11 -6.77 -6.56
N PRO A 76 12.54 -5.85 -7.36
CA PRO A 76 13.24 -4.66 -7.78
C PRO A 76 13.34 -3.62 -6.65
N LEU A 77 14.50 -2.96 -6.60
CA LEU A 77 14.78 -1.78 -5.78
C LEU A 77 14.70 -0.51 -6.63
N LYS A 78 14.41 0.59 -5.97
CA LYS A 78 14.68 1.95 -6.45
C LYS A 78 15.67 2.63 -5.52
N GLN A 79 16.52 3.49 -6.08
CA GLN A 79 17.42 4.33 -5.30
C GLN A 79 16.76 5.70 -5.06
N LEU A 80 16.77 6.14 -3.81
CA LEU A 80 16.31 7.47 -3.41
C LEU A 80 17.42 8.51 -3.63
N LYS A 81 17.06 9.80 -3.62
CA LYS A 81 18.01 10.92 -3.75
C LYS A 81 19.11 10.93 -2.68
N ASN A 82 18.83 10.36 -1.50
CA ASN A 82 19.78 10.22 -0.39
C ASN A 82 20.60 8.91 -0.47
N ASN A 83 20.62 8.25 -1.64
CA ASN A 83 21.30 6.97 -1.91
C ASN A 83 20.80 5.75 -1.13
N GLN A 84 19.72 5.87 -0.36
CA GLN A 84 19.09 4.71 0.26
C GLN A 84 18.28 3.89 -0.75
N PHE A 85 18.29 2.57 -0.60
CA PHE A 85 17.46 1.67 -1.38
C PHE A 85 16.10 1.47 -0.74
N ARG A 86 15.05 1.43 -1.56
CA ARG A 86 13.69 1.04 -1.18
C ARG A 86 13.16 0.02 -2.18
N ALA A 87 12.25 -0.83 -1.73
CA ALA A 87 11.47 -1.68 -2.61
C ALA A 87 10.76 -0.79 -3.64
N LYS A 88 10.79 -1.20 -4.92
CA LYS A 88 10.03 -0.51 -5.98
C LYS A 88 8.56 -0.92 -5.95
N GLU A 89 8.25 -2.12 -5.48
CA GLU A 89 6.91 -2.71 -5.42
C GLU A 89 6.78 -3.69 -4.24
N ARG A 90 5.56 -4.19 -4.03
CA ARG A 90 5.25 -5.28 -3.08
C ARG A 90 5.92 -6.59 -3.51
N LEU A 91 6.12 -7.54 -2.60
CA LEU A 91 6.65 -8.87 -2.95
C LEU A 91 5.50 -9.85 -3.18
N SER A 92 5.30 -10.31 -4.42
CA SER A 92 4.27 -11.32 -4.75
C SER A 92 4.73 -12.72 -4.33
N LEU A 93 3.83 -13.47 -3.71
CA LEU A 93 4.01 -14.86 -3.28
C LEU A 93 3.11 -15.80 -4.11
N ASN A 94 2.62 -16.89 -3.52
CA ASN A 94 1.74 -17.85 -4.19
C ASN A 94 0.30 -17.34 -4.37
N ILE A 95 -0.39 -17.90 -5.37
CA ILE A 95 -1.81 -17.61 -5.64
C ILE A 95 -2.67 -18.11 -4.48
N ILE A 96 -3.69 -17.34 -4.14
CA ILE A 96 -4.71 -17.74 -3.17
C ILE A 96 -5.70 -18.66 -3.89
N ASN A 97 -5.71 -19.95 -3.55
CA ASN A 97 -6.77 -20.85 -3.99
C ASN A 97 -7.97 -20.69 -3.05
N TYR A 98 -9.04 -20.05 -3.53
CA TYR A 98 -10.24 -19.79 -2.74
C TYR A 98 -10.96 -21.07 -2.30
N GLN A 99 -10.86 -22.16 -3.06
CA GLN A 99 -11.48 -23.44 -2.70
C GLN A 99 -10.68 -24.18 -1.63
N ASP A 100 -9.34 -24.07 -1.66
CA ASP A 100 -8.51 -24.83 -0.70
C ASP A 100 -8.34 -24.09 0.63
N ILE A 101 -8.22 -22.75 0.61
CA ILE A 101 -7.89 -21.96 1.81
C ILE A 101 -8.89 -22.17 2.95
N VAL A 102 -10.16 -22.39 2.62
CA VAL A 102 -11.23 -22.60 3.61
C VAL A 102 -11.04 -23.88 4.42
N HIS A 103 -10.32 -24.86 3.88
CA HIS A 103 -10.03 -26.16 4.49
C HIS A 103 -8.66 -26.23 5.18
N GLN A 104 -7.86 -25.15 5.14
CA GLN A 104 -6.49 -25.14 5.67
C GLN A 104 -6.42 -24.51 7.07
N ASN A 105 -5.40 -24.86 7.85
CA ASN A 105 -4.94 -24.07 9.00
C ASN A 105 -3.66 -23.33 8.59
N PHE A 106 -3.22 -22.33 9.36
CA PHE A 106 -2.06 -21.52 8.98
C PHE A 106 -0.82 -22.39 8.77
N GLU A 107 -0.48 -23.22 9.75
CA GLU A 107 0.73 -24.05 9.77
C GLU A 107 0.75 -25.11 8.65
N THR A 108 -0.43 -25.52 8.19
CA THR A 108 -0.58 -26.50 7.10
C THR A 108 -0.92 -25.87 5.76
N SER A 109 -1.08 -24.55 5.71
CA SER A 109 -1.51 -23.82 4.52
C SER A 109 -0.47 -23.85 3.40
N SER A 110 -0.93 -23.72 2.16
CA SER A 110 -0.03 -23.54 1.01
C SER A 110 0.80 -22.26 1.11
N PHE A 111 0.28 -21.23 1.79
CA PHE A 111 1.02 -20.03 2.12
C PHE A 111 2.22 -20.34 3.02
N TRP A 112 2.00 -20.93 4.19
CA TRP A 112 3.07 -21.11 5.16
C TRP A 112 4.12 -22.09 4.66
N LYS A 113 3.70 -23.25 4.15
CA LYS A 113 4.59 -24.28 3.61
C LYS A 113 5.54 -23.74 2.54
N LYS A 114 5.07 -22.82 1.69
CA LYS A 114 5.87 -22.27 0.60
C LYS A 114 6.72 -21.07 1.00
N ASN A 115 6.30 -20.27 1.98
CA ASN A 115 6.91 -18.97 2.25
C ASN A 115 7.60 -18.86 3.62
N GLU A 116 7.66 -19.93 4.42
CA GLU A 116 8.29 -19.93 5.75
C GLU A 116 9.76 -19.46 5.70
N ASN A 117 10.53 -19.91 4.71
CA ASN A 117 11.90 -19.46 4.46
C ASN A 117 12.03 -18.90 3.05
N LEU A 118 12.47 -17.65 2.94
CA LEU A 118 12.67 -16.98 1.65
C LEU A 118 14.16 -16.75 1.40
N LEU A 119 14.63 -17.05 0.20
CA LEU A 119 15.88 -16.55 -0.36
C LEU A 119 15.57 -15.33 -1.23
N LEU A 120 16.00 -14.15 -0.78
CA LEU A 120 15.66 -12.88 -1.42
C LEU A 120 16.80 -12.34 -2.25
N VAL A 121 16.53 -12.03 -3.52
CA VAL A 121 17.48 -11.41 -4.46
C VAL A 121 16.93 -10.04 -4.89
N PHE A 122 17.51 -8.97 -4.34
CA PHE A 122 17.11 -7.60 -4.65
C PHE A 122 18.05 -6.96 -5.67
N TYR A 123 17.48 -6.44 -6.75
CA TYR A 123 18.22 -5.82 -7.87
C TYR A 123 17.78 -4.37 -8.10
N LEU A 124 18.70 -3.51 -8.50
CA LEU A 124 18.39 -2.11 -8.80
C LEU A 124 17.70 -2.01 -10.17
N TYR A 125 16.45 -1.54 -10.17
CA TYR A 125 15.71 -1.28 -11.41
C TYR A 125 16.09 0.09 -11.98
N GLU A 126 16.43 0.11 -13.25
CA GLU A 126 16.76 1.32 -14.01
C GLU A 126 15.93 1.37 -15.28
N ASN A 127 15.30 2.52 -15.55
CA ASN A 127 14.55 2.70 -16.80
C ASN A 127 15.51 2.58 -18.00
N ASP A 128 15.00 2.00 -19.10
CA ASP A 128 15.72 1.85 -20.36
C ASP A 128 17.00 0.99 -20.29
N THR A 129 17.21 0.25 -19.19
CA THR A 129 18.31 -0.71 -19.02
C THR A 129 17.83 -2.14 -19.31
N ASN A 130 18.69 -2.95 -19.93
CA ASN A 130 18.40 -4.38 -20.16
C ASN A 130 18.32 -5.13 -18.81
N VAL A 131 17.32 -6.02 -18.66
CA VAL A 131 17.10 -6.81 -17.43
C VAL A 131 18.34 -7.59 -16.97
N LEU A 132 19.18 -8.06 -17.91
CA LEU A 132 20.40 -8.79 -17.60
C LEU A 132 21.51 -7.92 -17.01
N ASP A 133 21.42 -6.60 -17.21
CA ASP A 133 22.39 -5.60 -16.76
C ASP A 133 22.00 -4.96 -15.42
N TYR A 134 20.83 -5.32 -14.83
CA TYR A 134 20.47 -4.86 -13.49
C TYR A 134 21.45 -5.35 -12.43
N VAL A 135 21.91 -4.42 -11.60
CA VAL A 135 22.86 -4.69 -10.52
C VAL A 135 22.14 -5.27 -9.32
N ILE A 136 22.54 -6.46 -8.89
CA ILE A 136 22.02 -7.12 -7.68
C ILE A 136 22.69 -6.49 -6.46
N LYS A 137 21.90 -5.90 -5.56
CA LYS A 137 22.40 -5.13 -4.41
C LYS A 137 22.37 -5.91 -3.10
N LEU A 138 21.33 -6.71 -2.88
CA LEU A 138 21.15 -7.48 -1.65
C LEU A 138 20.76 -8.92 -2.00
N VAL A 139 21.40 -9.86 -1.31
CA VAL A 139 21.05 -11.28 -1.37
C VAL A 139 21.14 -11.84 0.03
N ASP A 140 20.02 -12.28 0.58
CA ASP A 140 20.02 -12.92 1.90
C ASP A 140 18.80 -13.81 2.10
N GLU A 141 18.86 -14.64 3.13
CA GLU A 141 17.68 -15.35 3.62
C GLU A 141 16.78 -14.45 4.47
N TRP A 142 15.50 -14.78 4.52
CA TRP A 142 14.53 -14.13 5.38
C TRP A 142 13.62 -15.17 6.03
N THR A 143 13.49 -15.05 7.34
CA THR A 143 12.49 -15.72 8.16
C THR A 143 11.72 -14.67 8.92
N PHE A 144 10.42 -14.91 9.15
CA PHE A 144 9.57 -13.92 9.80
C PHE A 144 9.91 -13.78 11.28
N PRO A 145 10.24 -12.56 11.78
CA PRO A 145 10.35 -12.31 13.21
C PRO A 145 9.07 -12.70 13.94
N SER A 146 9.18 -13.20 15.17
CA SER A 146 8.04 -13.78 15.90
C SER A 146 6.85 -12.83 16.09
N ILE A 147 7.10 -11.53 16.34
CA ILE A 147 6.04 -10.51 16.42
C ILE A 147 5.34 -10.33 15.06
N ASP A 148 6.12 -10.24 13.98
CA ASP A 148 5.59 -10.07 12.63
C ASP A 148 4.80 -11.30 12.20
N LEU A 149 5.25 -12.50 12.58
CA LEU A 149 4.59 -13.76 12.28
C LEU A 149 3.19 -13.83 12.88
N GLU A 150 2.98 -13.34 14.11
CA GLU A 150 1.64 -13.31 14.72
C GLU A 150 0.69 -12.38 13.95
N ILE A 151 1.18 -11.24 13.45
CA ILE A 151 0.39 -10.34 12.60
C ILE A 151 0.09 -11.01 11.24
N ILE A 152 1.07 -11.69 10.63
CA ILE A 152 0.88 -12.43 9.38
C ILE A 152 -0.14 -13.57 9.55
N LYS A 153 -0.14 -14.27 10.69
CA LYS A 153 -1.16 -15.27 11.02
C LYS A 153 -2.56 -14.66 11.11
N GLN A 154 -2.69 -13.51 11.76
CA GLN A 154 -3.97 -12.78 11.85
C GLN A 154 -4.44 -12.33 10.46
N ASP A 155 -3.54 -11.80 9.63
CA ASP A 155 -3.83 -11.39 8.26
C ASP A 155 -4.31 -12.56 7.39
N TRP A 156 -3.60 -13.69 7.46
CA TRP A 156 -3.97 -14.91 6.74
C TRP A 156 -5.36 -15.40 7.17
N LYS A 157 -5.64 -15.41 8.48
CA LYS A 157 -6.96 -15.77 9.03
C LYS A 157 -8.05 -14.82 8.53
N ARG A 158 -7.77 -13.51 8.45
CA ARG A 158 -8.73 -12.51 7.93
C ARG A 158 -9.04 -12.72 6.46
N ILE A 159 -8.03 -13.04 5.64
CA ILE A 159 -8.22 -13.42 4.23
C ILE A 159 -9.08 -14.69 4.15
N LYS A 160 -8.73 -15.75 4.91
CA LYS A 160 -9.51 -16.99 4.96
C LYS A 160 -10.96 -16.75 5.34
N GLN A 161 -11.21 -15.96 6.40
CA GLN A 161 -12.56 -15.67 6.87
C GLN A 161 -13.40 -14.96 5.80
N LYS A 162 -12.82 -13.97 5.12
CA LYS A 162 -13.55 -13.25 4.06
C LYS A 162 -13.89 -14.16 2.86
N VAL A 163 -13.03 -15.14 2.55
CA VAL A 163 -13.34 -16.17 1.55
C VAL A 163 -14.44 -17.11 2.05
N LEU A 164 -14.35 -17.59 3.29
CA LEU A 164 -15.39 -18.40 3.95
C LEU A 164 -16.76 -17.71 3.94
N ASP A 165 -16.79 -16.39 4.14
CA ASP A 165 -18.02 -15.59 4.15
C ASP A 165 -18.63 -15.36 2.76
N GLY A 166 -18.06 -15.96 1.69
CA GLY A 166 -18.51 -15.75 0.31
C GLY A 166 -18.15 -14.37 -0.26
N LYS A 167 -17.15 -13.71 0.32
CA LYS A 167 -16.74 -12.32 0.04
C LYS A 167 -15.32 -12.21 -0.53
N ALA A 168 -14.79 -13.27 -1.15
CA ALA A 168 -13.50 -13.22 -1.84
C ALA A 168 -13.45 -12.13 -2.92
N HIS A 169 -14.58 -11.86 -3.58
CA HIS A 169 -14.72 -10.78 -4.57
C HIS A 169 -14.54 -9.36 -3.97
N GLU A 170 -14.74 -9.21 -2.65
CA GLU A 170 -14.55 -7.95 -1.92
C GLU A 170 -13.16 -7.84 -1.28
N LEU A 171 -12.28 -8.84 -1.42
CA LEU A 171 -10.93 -8.81 -0.85
C LEU A 171 -10.17 -7.56 -1.30
N SER A 172 -9.44 -6.95 -0.37
CA SER A 172 -8.57 -5.80 -0.62
C SER A 172 -7.30 -5.93 0.21
N GLU A 173 -6.20 -5.34 -0.25
CA GLU A 173 -4.96 -5.29 0.54
C GLU A 173 -5.09 -4.45 1.83
N GLY A 174 -6.11 -3.60 1.91
CA GLY A 174 -6.43 -2.81 3.10
C GLY A 174 -7.14 -3.61 4.19
N ASP A 175 -7.59 -4.83 3.88
CA ASP A 175 -8.19 -5.72 4.88
C ASP A 175 -7.15 -6.12 5.94
N THR A 176 -5.89 -6.26 5.56
CA THR A 176 -4.80 -6.82 6.36
C THR A 176 -3.66 -5.81 6.62
N PHE A 177 -2.65 -6.21 7.39
CA PHE A 177 -1.50 -5.40 7.75
C PHE A 177 -0.27 -5.69 6.89
N TYR A 178 0.38 -6.83 7.05
CA TYR A 178 1.66 -7.17 6.42
C TYR A 178 1.46 -8.10 5.22
N LEU A 179 0.55 -9.07 5.34
CA LEU A 179 0.21 -10.03 4.29
C LEU A 179 -1.05 -9.58 3.54
N GLY A 180 -0.87 -9.02 2.35
CA GLY A 180 -1.94 -8.58 1.45
C GLY A 180 -2.48 -9.69 0.53
N ALA A 181 -3.66 -9.45 -0.03
CA ALA A 181 -4.27 -10.24 -1.11
C ALA A 181 -4.33 -9.39 -2.40
N ALA A 182 -3.24 -9.36 -3.15
CA ALA A 182 -3.06 -8.53 -4.34
C ALA A 182 -3.72 -9.17 -5.59
N PRO A 183 -4.44 -8.41 -6.45
CA PRO A 183 -4.91 -8.93 -7.74
C PRO A 183 -3.75 -9.48 -8.58
N LYS A 184 -3.94 -10.63 -9.23
CA LYS A 184 -2.93 -11.26 -10.10
C LYS A 184 -3.58 -11.80 -11.37
N GLY A 185 -3.28 -11.20 -12.51
CA GLY A 185 -3.80 -11.59 -13.82
C GLY A 185 -3.76 -10.44 -14.82
N GLY A 186 -4.01 -10.74 -16.11
CA GLY A 186 -4.12 -9.73 -17.16
C GLY A 186 -5.39 -8.87 -17.05
N LYS A 187 -5.67 -8.07 -18.09
CA LYS A 187 -6.88 -7.23 -18.17
C LYS A 187 -8.14 -8.07 -17.91
N GLY A 188 -8.86 -7.77 -16.82
CA GLY A 188 -10.05 -8.52 -16.39
C GLY A 188 -9.86 -9.42 -15.17
N GLY A 189 -8.65 -9.53 -14.62
CA GLY A 189 -8.41 -10.08 -13.28
C GLY A 189 -8.58 -11.60 -13.13
N ASN A 190 -8.70 -12.35 -14.24
CA ASN A 190 -8.90 -13.81 -14.27
C ASN A 190 -9.96 -14.28 -13.25
N PRO A 191 -11.25 -14.25 -13.60
CA PRO A 191 -12.31 -14.68 -12.72
C PRO A 191 -12.04 -16.08 -12.14
N ARG A 192 -12.31 -16.22 -10.85
CA ARG A 192 -12.24 -17.46 -10.09
C ARG A 192 -13.56 -17.66 -9.38
N GLU A 193 -14.01 -18.90 -9.34
CA GLU A 193 -15.06 -19.29 -8.43
C GLU A 193 -14.56 -19.17 -6.98
N GLN A 194 -15.49 -18.90 -6.07
CA GLN A 194 -15.22 -18.83 -4.64
C GLN A 194 -16.26 -19.69 -3.91
N PRO A 195 -15.93 -20.27 -2.75
CA PRO A 195 -16.90 -20.99 -1.95
C PRO A 195 -17.97 -20.03 -1.41
N ASN A 196 -19.14 -20.57 -1.08
CA ASN A 196 -20.22 -19.87 -0.36
C ASN A 196 -20.76 -18.60 -1.07
N SER A 197 -20.59 -18.48 -2.38
CA SER A 197 -21.15 -17.39 -3.18
C SER A 197 -21.33 -17.79 -4.64
N THR A 198 -22.33 -17.24 -5.31
CA THR A 198 -22.52 -17.39 -6.77
C THR A 198 -21.73 -16.37 -7.58
N LEU A 199 -21.17 -15.34 -6.93
CA LEU A 199 -20.34 -14.34 -7.59
C LEU A 199 -18.95 -14.92 -7.87
N THR A 200 -18.34 -14.49 -8.97
CA THR A 200 -16.92 -14.75 -9.20
C THR A 200 -16.06 -13.68 -8.53
N ALA A 201 -14.82 -14.03 -8.21
CA ALA A 201 -13.82 -13.14 -7.63
C ALA A 201 -12.64 -12.98 -8.58
N LYS A 202 -11.96 -11.83 -8.55
CA LYS A 202 -10.67 -11.67 -9.24
C LYS A 202 -9.66 -12.66 -8.63
N GLN A 203 -8.79 -13.26 -9.45
CA GLN A 203 -7.65 -14.02 -8.94
C GLN A 203 -6.74 -13.10 -8.12
N ARG A 204 -6.33 -13.57 -6.95
CA ARG A 204 -5.39 -12.87 -6.07
C ARG A 204 -4.22 -13.76 -5.68
N ALA A 205 -3.10 -13.14 -5.38
CA ALA A 205 -1.96 -13.78 -4.74
C ALA A 205 -1.71 -13.17 -3.37
N TYR A 206 -1.14 -13.96 -2.48
CA TYR A 206 -0.52 -13.41 -1.28
C TYR A 206 0.61 -12.46 -1.69
N SER A 207 0.80 -11.41 -0.91
CA SER A 207 1.92 -10.49 -1.09
C SER A 207 2.36 -9.88 0.23
N LEU A 208 3.67 -9.73 0.43
CA LEU A 208 4.17 -8.84 1.47
C LEU A 208 4.08 -7.40 0.97
N LYS A 209 3.42 -6.52 1.74
CA LYS A 209 3.27 -5.12 1.37
C LYS A 209 4.61 -4.44 1.17
N GLN A 210 4.66 -3.41 0.33
CA GLN A 210 5.91 -2.72 -0.01
C GLN A 210 6.58 -2.13 1.25
N GLY A 211 5.79 -1.60 2.19
CA GLY A 211 6.23 -1.23 3.53
C GLY A 211 6.98 -2.34 4.27
N TYR A 212 6.42 -3.56 4.31
CA TYR A 212 7.07 -4.72 4.93
C TYR A 212 8.37 -5.10 4.19
N VAL A 213 8.38 -5.07 2.86
CA VAL A 213 9.61 -5.33 2.07
C VAL A 213 10.68 -4.28 2.34
N ASN A 214 10.31 -3.01 2.55
CA ASN A 214 11.25 -1.98 2.98
C ASN A 214 11.88 -2.27 4.35
N HIS A 215 11.10 -2.83 5.28
CA HIS A 215 11.62 -3.29 6.58
C HIS A 215 12.59 -4.47 6.42
N ILE A 216 12.30 -5.43 5.55
CA ILE A 216 13.23 -6.51 5.19
C ILE A 216 14.55 -5.93 4.68
N ILE A 217 14.47 -5.02 3.70
CA ILE A 217 15.65 -4.35 3.11
C ILE A 217 16.46 -3.61 4.18
N ALA A 218 15.80 -2.86 5.06
CA ALA A 218 16.45 -2.15 6.15
C ALA A 218 17.16 -3.11 7.11
N SER A 219 16.53 -4.25 7.43
CA SER A 219 17.09 -5.27 8.32
C SER A 219 18.33 -5.93 7.72
N ILE A 220 18.25 -6.38 6.46
CA ILE A 220 19.39 -6.97 5.73
C ILE A 220 20.53 -5.95 5.55
N SER A 221 20.20 -4.67 5.42
CA SER A 221 21.19 -3.60 5.25
C SER A 221 21.76 -3.05 6.57
N GLY A 222 21.27 -3.51 7.73
CA GLY A 222 21.69 -3.01 9.05
C GLY A 222 21.18 -1.61 9.41
N ASN A 223 20.14 -1.10 8.76
CA ASN A 223 19.61 0.27 8.90
C ASN A 223 18.32 0.36 9.74
N SER A 224 18.14 -0.49 10.74
CA SER A 224 16.89 -0.56 11.52
C SER A 224 16.68 0.57 12.55
N SER A 225 17.67 1.44 12.76
CA SER A 225 17.66 2.46 13.83
C SER A 225 16.60 3.57 13.69
N VAL A 226 15.99 3.69 12.51
CA VAL A 226 15.00 4.74 12.20
C VAL A 226 13.59 4.43 12.71
N TYR A 227 13.34 3.22 13.18
CA TYR A 227 12.02 2.74 13.59
C TYR A 227 11.89 2.65 15.11
N GLY A 228 10.73 3.08 15.62
CA GLY A 228 10.27 2.83 16.98
C GLY A 228 9.22 1.72 16.99
N LYS A 229 9.35 0.78 17.93
CA LYS A 229 8.46 -0.38 18.06
C LYS A 229 7.26 -0.04 18.95
N LEU A 230 6.07 -0.21 18.41
CA LEU A 230 4.83 -0.13 19.19
C LEU A 230 4.65 -1.39 20.04
N ILE A 231 4.97 -2.54 19.48
CA ILE A 231 4.80 -3.85 20.09
C ILE A 231 6.17 -4.36 20.57
N GLN A 232 6.29 -4.57 21.87
CA GLN A 232 7.56 -4.96 22.49
C GLN A 232 7.69 -6.47 22.74
N SER A 233 6.58 -7.22 22.78
CA SER A 233 6.60 -8.67 22.99
C SER A 233 5.49 -9.39 22.24
N THR A 234 5.71 -10.68 21.95
CA THR A 234 4.74 -11.55 21.29
C THR A 234 3.54 -11.93 22.16
N GLU A 235 3.65 -11.79 23.47
CA GLU A 235 2.55 -12.09 24.40
C GLU A 235 1.36 -11.16 24.14
N ILE A 236 1.63 -9.87 23.90
CA ILE A 236 0.59 -8.88 23.58
C ILE A 236 -0.14 -9.24 22.29
N THR A 237 0.57 -9.73 21.28
CA THR A 237 0.00 -10.05 19.94
C THR A 237 -0.76 -11.37 19.86
N LYS A 238 -0.67 -12.22 20.88
CA LYS A 238 -1.45 -13.47 20.93
C LYS A 238 -2.91 -13.20 21.29
N ASP A 239 -3.13 -12.25 22.19
CA ASP A 239 -4.46 -11.96 22.74
C ASP A 239 -5.12 -10.73 22.10
N LYS A 240 -4.33 -9.84 21.49
CA LYS A 240 -4.82 -8.61 20.86
C LYS A 240 -4.30 -8.46 19.43
N THR A 241 -5.17 -7.94 18.58
CA THR A 241 -4.83 -7.47 17.23
C THR A 241 -4.03 -6.16 17.31
N LEU A 242 -3.30 -5.84 16.24
CA LEU A 242 -2.64 -4.54 16.11
C LEU A 242 -3.64 -3.37 16.23
N GLU A 243 -4.88 -3.55 15.75
CA GLU A 243 -5.95 -2.54 15.85
C GLU A 243 -6.27 -2.22 17.31
N GLU A 244 -6.49 -3.25 18.13
CA GLU A 244 -6.81 -3.12 19.56
C GLU A 244 -5.65 -2.52 20.36
N ILE A 245 -4.40 -2.93 20.06
CA ILE A 245 -3.21 -2.39 20.74
C ILE A 245 -3.07 -0.89 20.48
N VAL A 246 -3.23 -0.46 19.23
CA VAL A 246 -3.15 0.95 18.85
C VAL A 246 -4.31 1.74 19.45
N VAL A 247 -5.55 1.27 19.30
CA VAL A 247 -6.75 2.00 19.76
C VAL A 247 -6.74 2.16 21.28
N SER A 248 -6.38 1.13 22.05
CA SER A 248 -6.33 1.22 23.52
C SER A 248 -5.33 2.27 24.04
N LYS A 249 -4.24 2.55 23.30
CA LYS A 249 -3.33 3.66 23.61
C LYS A 249 -3.99 5.04 23.42
N PHE A 250 -4.91 5.18 22.46
CA PHE A 250 -5.65 6.41 22.26
C PHE A 250 -6.79 6.60 23.27
N GLU A 251 -7.47 5.52 23.68
CA GLU A 251 -8.64 5.58 24.57
C GLU A 251 -8.37 6.32 25.88
N SER A 252 -7.15 6.19 26.43
CA SER A 252 -6.72 6.89 27.65
C SER A 252 -6.76 8.42 27.55
N TYR A 253 -6.85 8.95 26.34
CA TYR A 253 -6.83 10.38 26.03
C TYR A 253 -8.16 10.91 25.51
N TYR A 254 -9.20 10.07 25.39
CA TYR A 254 -10.52 10.53 24.93
C TYR A 254 -11.09 11.59 25.88
N ASP A 255 -11.82 12.53 25.27
CA ASP A 255 -12.44 13.71 25.88
C ASP A 255 -11.46 14.67 26.58
N LYS A 256 -10.17 14.59 26.26
CA LYS A 256 -9.15 15.52 26.77
C LYS A 256 -8.84 16.62 25.75
N THR A 257 -8.46 17.78 26.26
CA THR A 257 -7.93 18.85 25.40
C THR A 257 -6.54 18.49 24.89
N ILE A 258 -6.08 19.15 23.83
CA ILE A 258 -4.68 19.01 23.37
C ILE A 258 -3.71 19.35 24.50
N GLU A 259 -3.99 20.41 25.26
CA GLU A 259 -3.16 20.86 26.38
C GLU A 259 -3.04 19.79 27.47
N ASP A 260 -4.16 19.15 27.84
CA ASP A 260 -4.16 18.07 28.83
C ASP A 260 -3.36 16.86 28.35
N ILE A 261 -3.47 16.49 27.07
CA ILE A 261 -2.72 15.37 26.49
C ILE A 261 -1.22 15.64 26.53
N LEU A 262 -0.79 16.85 26.13
CA LEU A 262 0.62 17.24 26.18
C LEU A 262 1.17 17.22 27.62
N ALA A 263 0.37 17.69 28.60
CA ALA A 263 0.73 17.64 30.01
C ALA A 263 0.84 16.19 30.53
N MET A 264 -0.11 15.32 30.20
CA MET A 264 -0.08 13.91 30.58
C MET A 264 1.10 13.15 29.98
N LEU A 265 1.51 13.49 28.76
CA LEU A 265 2.68 12.90 28.10
C LEU A 265 4.00 13.54 28.55
N ASN A 266 3.95 14.63 29.31
CA ASN A 266 5.11 15.44 29.68
C ASN A 266 5.96 15.86 28.46
N ILE A 267 5.30 16.34 27.40
CA ILE A 267 5.96 16.79 26.16
C ILE A 267 5.58 18.23 25.82
N ASN A 268 6.51 18.93 25.18
CA ASN A 268 6.26 20.27 24.64
C ASN A 268 6.37 20.23 23.11
N LEU A 269 5.28 20.57 22.42
CA LEU A 269 5.20 20.59 20.96
C LEU A 269 4.80 21.99 20.48
N ASN A 270 5.40 22.43 19.37
CA ASN A 270 4.98 23.65 18.69
C ASN A 270 3.60 23.44 18.02
N LEU A 271 2.55 23.98 18.63
CA LEU A 271 1.15 23.92 18.15
C LEU A 271 0.95 24.48 16.74
N LYS A 272 1.85 25.35 16.26
CA LYS A 272 1.79 25.96 14.92
C LYS A 272 2.55 25.16 13.87
N ALA A 273 3.28 24.11 14.24
CA ALA A 273 4.06 23.31 13.31
C ALA A 273 3.14 22.49 12.39
N LYS A 274 3.51 22.39 11.10
CA LYS A 274 2.73 21.63 10.10
C LYS A 274 2.59 20.14 10.47
N ASN A 275 3.57 19.58 11.18
CA ASN A 275 3.61 18.18 11.63
C ASN A 275 3.10 17.99 13.07
N PHE A 276 2.46 18.99 13.68
CA PHE A 276 2.01 18.91 15.08
C PHE A 276 1.20 17.65 15.38
N TYR A 277 0.15 17.37 14.60
CA TYR A 277 -0.72 16.21 14.84
C TYR A 277 -0.02 14.87 14.59
N ALA A 278 0.90 14.81 13.62
CA ALA A 278 1.70 13.61 13.39
C ALA A 278 2.59 13.32 14.61
N ASN A 279 3.23 14.35 15.17
CA ASN A 279 4.03 14.23 16.39
C ASN A 279 3.18 13.85 17.60
N LEU A 280 1.98 14.44 17.74
CA LEU A 280 1.04 14.09 18.81
C LEU A 280 0.62 12.62 18.70
N THR A 281 0.31 12.13 17.51
CA THR A 281 0.01 10.70 17.26
C THR A 281 1.18 9.81 17.66
N LYS A 282 2.42 10.13 17.25
CA LYS A 282 3.62 9.36 17.66
C LYS A 282 3.76 9.33 19.18
N ALA A 283 3.60 10.49 19.83
CA ALA A 283 3.74 10.60 21.27
C ALA A 283 2.67 9.82 22.05
N ILE A 284 1.39 9.89 21.65
CA ILE A 284 0.31 9.08 22.24
C ILE A 284 0.63 7.58 22.13
N LEU A 285 1.24 7.16 21.03
CA LEU A 285 1.62 5.77 20.82
C LEU A 285 2.88 5.35 21.60
N GLY A 286 3.57 6.30 22.24
CA GLY A 286 4.81 6.08 22.98
C GLY A 286 6.04 5.97 22.06
N ILE A 287 5.98 6.57 20.87
CA ILE A 287 7.05 6.55 19.87
C ILE A 287 7.79 7.89 19.87
N GLU A 288 9.12 7.82 19.87
CA GLU A 288 9.99 9.00 19.79
C GLU A 288 9.70 9.81 18.52
N LEU A 289 9.69 11.14 18.64
CA LEU A 289 9.25 12.04 17.57
C LEU A 289 10.13 11.99 16.30
N ASN A 290 11.40 11.60 16.45
CA ASN A 290 12.37 11.45 15.37
C ASN A 290 12.35 10.05 14.73
N LYS A 291 11.53 9.13 15.22
CA LYS A 291 11.39 7.77 14.68
C LYS A 291 10.09 7.62 13.91
N GLU A 292 10.08 6.71 12.94
CA GLU A 292 8.84 6.23 12.34
C GLU A 292 8.27 5.06 13.13
N ILE A 293 6.96 4.85 13.06
CA ILE A 293 6.28 3.76 13.76
C ILE A 293 6.46 2.49 12.93
N GLU A 294 7.24 1.52 13.42
CA GLU A 294 7.64 0.34 12.65
C GLU A 294 6.44 -0.40 12.05
N GLU A 295 5.41 -0.64 12.85
CA GLU A 295 4.22 -1.38 12.46
C GLU A 295 3.38 -0.62 11.42
N PHE A 296 3.38 0.72 11.46
CA PHE A 296 2.64 1.54 10.49
C PHE A 296 3.37 1.59 9.15
N GLU A 297 4.69 1.68 9.19
CA GLU A 297 5.53 1.65 7.99
C GLU A 297 5.45 0.28 7.31
N LYS A 298 5.51 -0.83 8.09
CA LYS A 298 5.31 -2.19 7.58
C LYS A 298 3.94 -2.38 6.93
N ALA A 299 2.88 -1.88 7.56
CA ALA A 299 1.51 -2.06 7.10
C ALA A 299 1.00 -1.00 6.12
N GLU A 300 1.80 0.05 5.89
CA GLU A 300 1.47 1.21 5.07
C GLU A 300 0.19 1.92 5.55
N ILE A 301 0.09 2.13 6.86
CA ILE A 301 -1.06 2.80 7.50
C ILE A 301 -1.03 4.29 7.18
N ILE A 302 -2.14 4.79 6.63
CA ILE A 302 -2.32 6.22 6.34
C ILE A 302 -3.04 6.90 7.50
N VAL A 303 -2.34 7.77 8.24
CA VAL A 303 -2.94 8.54 9.32
C VAL A 303 -3.65 9.79 8.77
N LYS A 304 -4.91 10.00 9.16
CA LYS A 304 -5.71 11.18 8.82
C LYS A 304 -6.26 11.83 10.07
N THR A 305 -5.76 13.02 10.39
CA THR A 305 -6.32 13.84 11.48
C THR A 305 -7.50 14.65 10.97
N ILE A 306 -8.65 14.51 11.63
CA ILE A 306 -9.91 15.15 11.26
C ILE A 306 -10.35 16.09 12.37
N ARG A 307 -10.61 17.34 12.00
CA ARG A 307 -11.19 18.35 12.89
C ARG A 307 -12.67 18.49 12.61
N LEU A 308 -13.50 18.13 13.56
CA LEU A 308 -14.95 18.19 13.51
C LEU A 308 -15.46 19.53 14.03
N LYS A 309 -16.56 20.00 13.44
CA LYS A 309 -17.40 21.05 13.99
C LYS A 309 -18.32 20.46 15.07
N ASP A 310 -19.04 21.32 15.77
CA ASP A 310 -19.98 20.95 16.85
C ASP A 310 -21.07 19.97 16.36
N ASN A 311 -21.42 20.01 15.07
CA ASN A 311 -22.38 19.09 14.44
C ASN A 311 -21.77 17.78 13.89
N ASN A 312 -20.58 17.41 14.34
CA ASN A 312 -19.80 16.24 13.91
C ASN A 312 -19.36 16.24 12.43
N LEU A 313 -19.55 17.35 11.70
CA LEU A 313 -19.10 17.45 10.31
C LEU A 313 -17.63 17.87 10.29
N PRO A 314 -16.76 17.20 9.51
CA PRO A 314 -15.41 17.69 9.25
C PRO A 314 -15.40 19.15 8.78
N LYS A 315 -14.40 19.91 9.23
CA LYS A 315 -14.18 21.29 8.77
C LYS A 315 -13.88 21.37 7.27
N GLU A 316 -13.26 20.33 6.74
CA GLU A 316 -12.84 20.20 5.35
C GLU A 316 -13.10 18.77 4.84
N ASP A 317 -13.35 18.64 3.54
CA ASP A 317 -13.24 17.35 2.86
C ASP A 317 -11.80 16.85 2.92
N ILE A 318 -11.59 15.56 2.74
CA ILE A 318 -10.26 14.96 2.87
C ILE A 318 -9.65 14.80 1.49
N SER A 319 -8.55 15.50 1.21
CA SER A 319 -7.82 15.35 -0.05
C SER A 319 -6.98 14.08 -0.10
N PHE A 320 -6.93 13.52 -1.31
CA PHE A 320 -5.86 12.65 -1.77
C PHE A 320 -4.80 13.49 -2.52
N PRO A 321 -3.62 12.93 -2.85
CA PRO A 321 -2.60 13.62 -3.64
C PRO A 321 -3.12 14.14 -4.98
N ASN A 322 -2.49 15.20 -5.49
CA ASN A 322 -2.77 15.70 -6.84
C ASN A 322 -2.43 14.63 -7.87
N PHE A 323 -3.39 14.36 -8.76
CA PHE A 323 -3.14 13.49 -9.90
C PHE A 323 -2.54 14.29 -11.05
N LYS A 324 -1.81 13.60 -11.93
CA LYS A 324 -1.37 14.17 -13.22
C LYS A 324 -2.40 13.83 -14.28
N TYR A 325 -2.84 14.83 -15.06
CA TYR A 325 -3.81 14.62 -16.13
C TYR A 325 -3.34 13.60 -17.16
N GLU A 326 -2.05 13.62 -17.52
CA GLU A 326 -1.43 12.64 -18.41
C GLU A 326 -1.45 11.21 -17.85
N ASN A 327 -1.32 11.04 -16.53
CA ASN A 327 -1.36 9.71 -15.93
C ASN A 327 -2.78 9.14 -15.96
N ILE A 328 -3.79 9.94 -15.57
CA ILE A 328 -5.19 9.51 -15.53
C ILE A 328 -5.66 8.96 -16.88
N VAL A 329 -5.28 9.60 -17.99
CA VAL A 329 -5.73 9.16 -19.32
C VAL A 329 -5.11 7.84 -19.76
N ASN A 330 -3.92 7.53 -19.24
CA ASN A 330 -3.11 6.37 -19.62
C ASN A 330 -3.24 5.17 -18.66
N GLU A 331 -3.66 5.39 -17.41
CA GLU A 331 -3.79 4.34 -16.40
C GLU A 331 -5.14 3.60 -16.48
N THR A 332 -5.17 2.37 -15.98
CA THR A 332 -6.42 1.64 -15.69
C THR A 332 -6.84 1.88 -14.23
N TRP A 333 -8.09 1.59 -13.85
CA TRP A 333 -8.53 1.75 -12.45
C TRP A 333 -7.63 0.95 -11.49
N ASP A 334 -7.40 -0.33 -11.77
CA ASP A 334 -6.60 -1.22 -10.91
C ASP A 334 -5.13 -0.78 -10.79
N GLU A 335 -4.61 0.01 -11.75
CA GLU A 335 -3.25 0.55 -11.75
C GLU A 335 -3.18 2.02 -11.34
N SER A 336 -4.33 2.66 -11.07
CA SER A 336 -4.40 4.07 -10.72
C SER A 336 -3.87 4.34 -9.33
N GLU A 337 -3.25 5.51 -9.14
CA GLU A 337 -2.75 5.94 -7.83
C GLU A 337 -3.87 6.02 -6.79
N ILE A 338 -5.06 6.48 -7.19
CA ILE A 338 -6.21 6.57 -6.28
C ILE A 338 -6.69 5.18 -5.84
N SER A 339 -6.82 4.22 -6.75
CA SER A 339 -7.20 2.84 -6.40
C SER A 339 -6.18 2.21 -5.45
N ASN A 340 -4.89 2.43 -5.71
CA ASN A 340 -3.83 1.99 -4.81
C ASN A 340 -4.02 2.59 -3.41
N ILE A 341 -4.17 3.92 -3.29
CA ILE A 341 -4.39 4.62 -2.01
C ILE A 341 -5.61 4.08 -1.26
N LEU A 342 -6.73 3.83 -1.96
CA LEU A 342 -7.94 3.27 -1.36
C LEU A 342 -7.79 1.82 -0.90
N GLY A 343 -6.80 1.11 -1.45
CA GLY A 343 -6.35 -0.20 -1.00
C GLY A 343 -5.48 -0.17 0.26
N HIS A 344 -5.15 1.00 0.82
CA HIS A 344 -4.45 1.08 2.12
C HIS A 344 -5.43 1.12 3.30
N LYS A 345 -4.91 0.80 4.48
CA LYS A 345 -5.62 0.95 5.75
C LYS A 345 -5.38 2.36 6.29
N PHE A 346 -6.44 3.01 6.74
CA PHE A 346 -6.39 4.34 7.33
C PHE A 346 -6.51 4.26 8.86
N LEU A 347 -5.82 5.14 9.56
CA LEU A 347 -6.09 5.47 10.95
C LEU A 347 -6.64 6.90 11.01
N PHE A 348 -7.92 7.04 11.32
CA PHE A 348 -8.53 8.34 11.52
C PHE A 348 -8.42 8.77 12.98
N VAL A 349 -7.95 10.00 13.19
CA VAL A 349 -7.79 10.61 14.52
C VAL A 349 -8.69 11.85 14.58
N PHE A 350 -9.78 11.78 15.32
CA PHE A 350 -10.82 12.80 15.37
C PHE A 350 -10.66 13.72 16.56
N PHE A 351 -10.63 15.03 16.29
CA PHE A 351 -10.76 16.08 17.29
C PHE A 351 -12.01 16.90 17.00
N GLN A 352 -12.71 17.35 18.03
CA GLN A 352 -13.90 18.18 17.90
C GLN A 352 -13.70 19.54 18.57
N PHE A 353 -14.18 20.60 17.94
CA PHE A 353 -14.20 21.91 18.58
C PHE A 353 -15.30 21.97 19.64
N GLU A 354 -14.92 22.35 20.86
CA GLU A 354 -15.84 22.68 21.96
C GLU A 354 -15.31 23.96 22.63
N ASN A 355 -16.13 25.01 22.72
CA ASN A 355 -15.73 26.30 23.32
C ASN A 355 -14.37 26.83 22.81
N LYS A 356 -14.13 26.72 21.50
CA LYS A 356 -12.88 27.09 20.78
C LYS A 356 -11.66 26.21 21.08
N LYS A 357 -11.76 25.20 21.94
CA LYS A 357 -10.71 24.20 22.19
C LYS A 357 -10.95 22.95 21.35
N LEU A 358 -9.87 22.23 21.02
CA LEU A 358 -9.96 20.94 20.35
C LEU A 358 -9.91 19.83 21.40
N ILE A 359 -10.96 19.02 21.41
CA ILE A 359 -11.11 17.85 22.28
C ILE A 359 -10.85 16.61 21.45
N PHE A 360 -9.98 15.71 21.94
CA PHE A 360 -9.74 14.44 21.27
C PHE A 360 -10.92 13.49 21.50
N LYS A 361 -11.55 13.00 20.44
CA LYS A 361 -12.79 12.23 20.53
C LYS A 361 -12.63 10.74 20.26
N LYS A 362 -11.87 10.40 19.23
CA LYS A 362 -11.83 9.01 18.74
C LYS A 362 -10.60 8.79 17.86
N ALA A 363 -9.98 7.63 17.99
CA ALA A 363 -9.13 7.06 16.94
C ALA A 363 -9.77 5.77 16.43
N GLN A 364 -9.75 5.54 15.13
CA GLN A 364 -10.25 4.27 14.57
C GLN A 364 -9.55 3.91 13.28
N PHE A 365 -9.32 2.61 13.11
CA PHE A 365 -8.93 2.06 11.83
C PHE A 365 -10.12 2.03 10.89
N TRP A 366 -9.84 2.22 9.61
CA TRP A 366 -10.84 2.17 8.57
C TRP A 366 -10.21 1.78 7.24
N ASN A 367 -10.88 0.91 6.52
CA ASN A 367 -10.60 0.59 5.13
C ASN A 367 -11.86 0.89 4.31
N MET A 368 -11.70 1.39 3.10
CA MET A 368 -12.85 1.73 2.27
C MET A 368 -13.64 0.46 1.93
N PRO A 369 -14.95 0.40 2.24
CA PRO A 369 -15.78 -0.73 1.85
C PRO A 369 -15.78 -0.92 0.32
N TYR A 370 -15.84 -2.17 -0.13
CA TYR A 370 -15.78 -2.49 -1.56
C TYR A 370 -16.82 -1.73 -2.39
N LYS A 371 -18.06 -1.63 -1.88
CA LYS A 371 -19.14 -0.87 -2.54
C LYS A 371 -18.79 0.62 -2.73
N ASP A 372 -18.10 1.21 -1.76
CA ASP A 372 -17.71 2.62 -1.82
C ASP A 372 -16.50 2.82 -2.74
N ILE A 373 -15.59 1.83 -2.83
CA ILE A 373 -14.51 1.82 -3.84
C ILE A 373 -15.10 1.90 -5.25
N LEU A 374 -16.18 1.16 -5.55
CA LEU A 374 -16.87 1.22 -6.84
C LEU A 374 -17.51 2.60 -7.10
N GLU A 375 -17.94 3.31 -6.07
CA GLU A 375 -18.43 4.70 -6.22
C GLU A 375 -17.28 5.66 -6.56
N VAL A 376 -16.11 5.49 -5.95
CA VAL A 376 -14.92 6.29 -6.32
C VAL A 376 -14.43 5.93 -7.73
N GLU A 377 -14.55 4.68 -8.16
CA GLU A 377 -14.24 4.26 -9.54
C GLU A 377 -15.09 5.02 -10.56
N LYS A 378 -16.39 5.21 -10.30
CA LYS A 378 -17.26 6.03 -11.16
C LYS A 378 -16.79 7.48 -11.25
N VAL A 379 -16.34 8.06 -10.13
CA VAL A 379 -15.78 9.42 -10.08
C VAL A 379 -14.47 9.49 -10.89
N TRP A 380 -13.59 8.50 -10.75
CA TRP A 380 -12.35 8.41 -11.51
C TRP A 380 -12.62 8.23 -13.01
N ALA A 381 -13.50 7.31 -13.41
CA ALA A 381 -13.85 7.06 -14.80
C ALA A 381 -14.43 8.31 -15.46
N ARG A 382 -15.35 9.00 -14.79
CA ARG A 382 -15.90 10.26 -15.29
C ARG A 382 -14.84 11.36 -15.41
N THR A 383 -13.92 11.43 -14.45
CA THR A 383 -12.79 12.37 -14.50
C THR A 383 -11.90 12.08 -15.71
N LYS A 384 -11.58 10.80 -15.95
CA LYS A 384 -10.81 10.35 -17.11
C LYS A 384 -11.46 10.75 -18.42
N GLU A 385 -12.75 10.50 -18.60
CA GLU A 385 -13.50 10.90 -19.80
C GLU A 385 -13.42 12.41 -20.07
N ILE A 386 -13.57 13.23 -19.02
CA ILE A 386 -13.52 14.70 -19.12
C ILE A 386 -12.13 15.16 -19.57
N VAL A 387 -11.07 14.59 -18.99
CA VAL A 387 -9.68 14.94 -19.34
C VAL A 387 -9.36 14.48 -20.76
N GLN A 388 -9.75 13.26 -21.14
CA GLN A 388 -9.51 12.70 -22.49
C GLN A 388 -10.22 13.50 -23.59
N SER A 389 -11.43 13.98 -23.31
CA SER A 389 -12.17 14.78 -24.28
C SER A 389 -11.72 16.24 -24.34
N GLY A 390 -11.02 16.74 -23.31
CA GLY A 390 -10.70 18.16 -23.16
C GLY A 390 -11.90 19.02 -22.74
N ASP A 391 -13.00 18.43 -22.27
CA ASP A 391 -14.21 19.13 -21.85
C ASP A 391 -14.14 19.55 -20.37
N ILE A 392 -13.04 20.18 -19.95
CA ILE A 392 -12.76 20.45 -18.54
C ILE A 392 -13.54 21.67 -18.06
N VAL A 393 -13.42 22.80 -18.75
CA VAL A 393 -14.09 24.05 -18.38
C VAL A 393 -15.48 24.08 -19.01
N LYS A 394 -16.49 24.08 -18.15
CA LYS A 394 -17.90 24.17 -18.53
C LYS A 394 -18.31 25.59 -18.92
N ASP A 395 -17.91 26.56 -18.10
CA ASP A 395 -18.32 27.96 -18.24
C ASP A 395 -17.39 28.88 -17.44
N ILE A 396 -17.34 30.16 -17.79
CA ILE A 396 -16.57 31.20 -17.09
C ILE A 396 -17.52 32.32 -16.70
N LYS A 397 -17.64 32.58 -15.39
CA LYS A 397 -18.50 33.65 -14.86
C LYS A 397 -17.70 34.65 -14.06
N THR A 398 -18.12 35.91 -14.09
CA THR A 398 -17.52 36.96 -13.27
C THR A 398 -18.21 37.01 -11.91
N ASN A 399 -17.43 36.98 -10.83
CA ASN A 399 -17.96 37.12 -9.48
C ASN A 399 -18.22 38.60 -9.14
N LYS A 400 -18.84 38.86 -7.98
CA LYS A 400 -19.17 40.22 -7.51
C LYS A 400 -17.95 41.14 -7.37
N SER A 401 -16.75 40.59 -7.26
CA SER A 401 -15.48 41.32 -7.14
C SER A 401 -14.79 41.55 -8.48
N GLY A 402 -15.43 41.22 -9.62
CA GLY A 402 -14.86 41.37 -10.95
C GLY A 402 -13.94 40.22 -11.40
N ASN A 403 -13.73 39.19 -10.56
CA ASN A 403 -12.84 38.08 -10.89
C ASN A 403 -13.55 37.01 -11.73
N LYS A 404 -12.89 36.52 -12.78
CA LYS A 404 -13.36 35.40 -13.60
C LYS A 404 -13.18 34.07 -12.82
N ILE A 405 -14.27 33.33 -12.68
CA ILE A 405 -14.32 32.01 -12.07
C ILE A 405 -14.63 30.97 -13.14
N ARG A 406 -13.78 29.95 -13.24
CA ARG A 406 -13.98 28.79 -14.11
C ARG A 406 -14.84 27.75 -13.38
N TYR A 407 -15.92 27.33 -14.00
CA TYR A 407 -16.73 26.20 -13.56
C TYR A 407 -16.31 24.98 -14.38
N THR A 408 -16.07 23.85 -13.71
CA THR A 408 -15.59 22.63 -14.36
C THR A 408 -16.70 21.60 -14.57
N ASN A 409 -16.53 20.73 -15.55
CA ASN A 409 -17.36 19.53 -15.71
C ASN A 409 -16.98 18.38 -14.76
N PHE A 410 -15.87 18.51 -14.02
CA PHE A 410 -15.43 17.49 -13.07
C PHE A 410 -16.52 17.06 -12.08
N PRO A 411 -16.56 15.78 -11.69
CA PRO A 411 -17.49 15.27 -10.70
C PRO A 411 -17.49 16.10 -9.41
N ASN A 412 -18.65 16.59 -9.01
CA ASN A 412 -18.86 17.32 -7.77
C ASN A 412 -19.64 16.48 -6.75
N LYS A 413 -19.89 17.01 -5.55
CA LYS A 413 -20.61 16.29 -4.49
C LYS A 413 -22.05 15.90 -4.83
N LYS A 414 -22.67 16.49 -5.86
CA LYS A 414 -23.99 16.05 -6.35
C LYS A 414 -23.88 14.84 -7.28
N PHE A 415 -22.75 14.67 -7.95
CA PHE A 415 -22.50 13.53 -8.83
C PHE A 415 -22.30 12.25 -8.02
N ASN A 416 -21.59 12.33 -6.88
CA ASN A 416 -21.32 11.16 -6.04
C ASN A 416 -21.25 11.53 -4.56
N ALA A 417 -21.86 10.68 -3.71
CA ALA A 417 -21.97 10.91 -2.27
C ALA A 417 -20.67 10.57 -1.51
N VAL A 418 -19.80 9.74 -2.06
CA VAL A 418 -18.53 9.31 -1.45
C VAL A 418 -17.40 10.28 -1.78
N SER A 419 -17.17 10.55 -3.07
CA SER A 419 -15.99 11.27 -3.55
C SER A 419 -16.31 12.33 -4.59
N HIS A 420 -15.43 13.32 -4.74
CA HIS A 420 -15.51 14.33 -5.81
C HIS A 420 -14.12 14.80 -6.24
N VAL A 421 -14.06 15.58 -7.31
CA VAL A 421 -12.83 16.22 -7.81
C VAL A 421 -12.92 17.73 -7.62
N ARG A 422 -11.91 18.31 -6.99
CA ARG A 422 -11.76 19.77 -6.86
C ARG A 422 -10.29 20.19 -6.82
N PRO A 423 -9.98 21.48 -7.04
CA PRO A 423 -8.61 21.97 -6.95
C PRO A 423 -7.95 21.70 -5.60
N HIS A 424 -6.68 21.29 -5.64
CA HIS A 424 -5.78 21.25 -4.48
C HIS A 424 -4.44 21.86 -4.87
N ALA A 425 -4.54 23.09 -5.34
CA ALA A 425 -3.46 23.91 -5.84
C ALA A 425 -3.23 25.11 -4.90
N ILE A 426 -2.02 25.67 -4.92
CA ILE A 426 -1.69 26.87 -4.12
C ILE A 426 -2.57 28.06 -4.55
N ASN A 427 -2.74 28.22 -5.86
CA ASN A 427 -3.56 29.25 -6.48
C ASN A 427 -3.97 28.80 -7.90
N ALA A 428 -4.60 29.68 -8.69
CA ALA A 428 -5.06 29.36 -10.04
C ALA A 428 -3.92 29.07 -11.03
N ASP A 429 -2.72 29.62 -10.78
CA ASP A 429 -1.52 29.50 -11.63
C ASP A 429 -0.68 28.26 -11.27
N ASP A 430 -0.99 27.59 -10.17
CA ASP A 430 -0.38 26.30 -9.81
C ASP A 430 -1.00 25.19 -10.67
N THR A 431 -0.54 25.13 -11.91
CA THR A 431 -1.05 24.29 -13.00
C THR A 431 -0.16 23.07 -13.26
N ILE A 432 -0.70 22.14 -14.05
CA ILE A 432 0.02 21.02 -14.66
C ILE A 432 -0.51 20.79 -16.07
N SER A 433 0.33 20.20 -16.94
CA SER A 433 0.03 19.97 -18.35
C SER A 433 -1.19 19.09 -18.58
N LEU A 434 -1.97 19.43 -19.61
CA LEU A 434 -3.10 18.66 -20.08
C LEU A 434 -2.67 17.78 -21.27
N PRO A 435 -3.15 16.51 -21.35
CA PRO A 435 -2.89 15.65 -22.51
C PRO A 435 -3.64 16.13 -23.75
N VAL A 436 -4.77 16.80 -23.56
CA VAL A 436 -5.61 17.39 -24.61
C VAL A 436 -5.95 18.80 -24.18
N ARG A 437 -5.86 19.78 -25.11
CA ARG A 437 -6.24 21.16 -24.82
C ARG A 437 -7.69 21.25 -24.36
N ASP A 438 -7.95 22.11 -23.38
CA ASP A 438 -9.32 22.39 -22.99
C ASP A 438 -10.11 23.01 -24.15
N LYS A 439 -11.33 22.54 -24.41
CA LYS A 439 -12.12 22.96 -25.58
C LYS A 439 -12.55 24.42 -25.51
N LEU A 440 -12.93 24.89 -24.32
CA LEU A 440 -13.48 26.24 -24.15
C LEU A 440 -12.38 27.29 -24.05
N THR A 441 -11.31 27.00 -23.32
CA THR A 441 -10.23 27.95 -23.01
C THR A 441 -9.00 27.80 -23.88
N HIS A 442 -8.88 26.70 -24.63
CA HIS A 442 -7.73 26.33 -25.46
C HIS A 442 -6.38 26.21 -24.70
N LEU A 443 -6.43 26.19 -23.37
CA LEU A 443 -5.28 26.06 -22.49
C LEU A 443 -4.62 24.69 -22.65
N LYS A 444 -3.29 24.67 -22.54
CA LYS A 444 -2.46 23.45 -22.52
C LYS A 444 -2.13 22.99 -21.10
N GLU A 445 -2.45 23.80 -20.10
CA GLU A 445 -2.23 23.51 -18.69
C GLU A 445 -3.46 23.92 -17.89
N TYR A 446 -3.70 23.24 -16.78
CA TYR A 446 -4.83 23.53 -15.91
C TYR A 446 -4.45 23.38 -14.45
N THR A 447 -5.16 24.09 -13.57
CA THR A 447 -4.94 24.11 -12.12
C THR A 447 -4.91 22.69 -11.56
N LYS A 448 -4.00 22.38 -10.64
CA LYS A 448 -3.90 21.02 -10.06
C LYS A 448 -5.18 20.61 -9.34
N HIS A 449 -5.66 19.40 -9.63
CA HIS A 449 -6.82 18.78 -9.01
C HIS A 449 -6.44 17.49 -8.30
N CYS A 450 -7.26 17.11 -7.32
CA CYS A 450 -7.20 15.79 -6.72
C CYS A 450 -8.61 15.24 -6.47
N PHE A 451 -8.66 13.96 -6.10
CA PHE A 451 -9.85 13.34 -5.54
C PHE A 451 -9.99 13.72 -4.06
N TRP A 452 -11.23 13.82 -3.61
CA TRP A 452 -11.55 14.19 -2.23
C TRP A 452 -12.62 13.26 -1.67
N LEU A 453 -12.43 12.78 -0.45
CA LEU A 453 -13.47 12.09 0.31
C LEU A 453 -14.40 13.14 0.94
N ASN A 454 -15.70 12.99 0.69
CA ASN A 454 -16.71 13.95 1.13
C ASN A 454 -16.80 14.00 2.66
N ALA A 455 -16.82 15.20 3.23
CA ALA A 455 -16.97 15.41 4.67
C ALA A 455 -18.25 14.76 5.24
N SER A 456 -19.34 14.75 4.47
CA SER A 456 -20.58 14.06 4.86
C SER A 456 -20.41 12.55 4.95
N TYR A 457 -19.67 11.95 4.01
CA TYR A 457 -19.34 10.53 4.03
C TYR A 457 -18.44 10.20 5.24
N VAL A 458 -17.40 10.99 5.48
CA VAL A 458 -16.53 10.85 6.66
C VAL A 458 -17.31 10.93 7.97
N LYS A 459 -18.26 11.85 8.07
CA LYS A 459 -19.14 11.95 9.25
C LYS A 459 -19.96 10.67 9.42
N ASN A 460 -20.68 10.25 8.37
CA ASN A 460 -21.71 9.23 8.49
C ASN A 460 -21.14 7.81 8.50
N GLU A 461 -20.20 7.50 7.60
CA GLU A 461 -19.69 6.14 7.37
C GLU A 461 -18.41 5.82 8.14
N ILE A 462 -17.72 6.85 8.65
CA ILE A 462 -16.48 6.67 9.40
C ILE A 462 -16.71 7.09 10.86
N TYR A 463 -17.00 8.36 11.14
CA TYR A 463 -17.05 8.86 12.51
C TYR A 463 -18.22 8.28 13.33
N LEU A 464 -19.46 8.43 12.84
CA LEU A 464 -20.68 8.05 13.55
C LEU A 464 -20.99 6.55 13.51
N LYS A 465 -20.54 5.86 12.47
CA LYS A 465 -20.72 4.41 12.35
C LYS A 465 -19.77 3.72 13.31
N SER A 466 -20.32 3.01 14.29
CA SER A 466 -19.53 2.06 15.08
C SER A 466 -19.22 0.86 14.18
N LEU A 467 -17.95 0.47 14.12
CA LEU A 467 -17.49 -0.72 13.40
C LEU A 467 -17.87 -1.99 14.14
#